data_AF-A0A8K0D384-F1
#
_entry.id   AF-A0A8K0D384-F1
#
_cell.length_a   1.000
_cell.length_b   1.000
_cell.length_c   1.000
_cell.angle_alpha   90.00
_cell.angle_beta   90.00
_cell.angle_gamma   90.00
#
_symmetry.space_group_name_H-M   'P 1'
#
loop_
_entity.id
_entity.type
_entity.pdbx_description
1 polymer ?
#
loop_
_entity_poly.entity_id
_entity_poly.type
_entity_poly.pdbx_seq_one_letter_code
_entity_poly.pdbx_strand_id
1 'polypeptide(L)'
;MTLTAIILFALLASEHVLSRYLVREETECIKQLKLDQDEIIANMDPWSQPLPTDYKPLNDFLACSWKKLKMLDNNEKIQWSRVKSYLGNEFTSAIMAANVSAYVAVAVSEMMKNIMDTCQKQNISGSSPGQTIVKILNCIELQTRERAVR
;
A
#
# COMPACT_ATOMS: atom_id res chain seq x y z
N MET A 1 15.59 23.99 -7.60
CA MET A 1 15.11 22.76 -6.93
C MET A 1 15.05 21.67 -7.97
N THR A 2 15.82 20.60 -7.80
CA THR A 2 15.84 19.45 -8.72
C THR A 2 14.51 18.70 -8.63
N LEU A 3 14.09 18.07 -9.73
CA LEU A 3 12.84 17.30 -9.82
C LEU A 3 12.70 16.24 -8.70
N THR A 4 13.84 15.68 -8.28
CA THR A 4 13.97 14.77 -7.13
C THR A 4 13.47 15.37 -5.82
N ALA A 5 13.77 16.64 -5.52
CA ALA A 5 13.32 17.29 -4.28
C ALA A 5 11.80 17.54 -4.25
N ILE A 6 11.18 17.75 -5.42
CA ILE A 6 9.74 17.96 -5.56
C ILE A 6 9.00 16.62 -5.45
N ILE A 7 9.55 15.54 -6.02
CA ILE A 7 9.04 14.18 -5.83
C ILE A 7 9.12 13.78 -4.35
N LEU A 8 10.22 14.12 -3.67
CA LEU A 8 10.38 13.86 -2.23
C LEU A 8 9.30 14.55 -1.39
N PHE A 9 9.06 15.84 -1.62
CA PHE A 9 8.02 16.59 -0.90
C PHE A 9 6.61 16.10 -1.24
N ALA A 10 6.36 15.67 -2.48
CA ALA A 10 5.09 15.07 -2.88
C ALA A 10 4.86 13.70 -2.22
N LEU A 11 5.92 12.89 -2.08
CA LEU A 11 5.88 11.61 -1.36
C LEU A 11 5.64 11.84 0.14
N LEU A 12 6.40 12.73 0.78
CA LEU A 12 6.25 13.09 2.20
C LEU A 12 4.89 13.76 2.48
N ALA A 13 4.35 14.55 1.56
CA ALA A 13 2.99 15.09 1.67
C ALA A 13 1.92 14.01 1.49
N SER A 14 2.16 13.00 0.63
CA SER A 14 1.25 11.86 0.46
C SER A 14 1.25 10.90 1.65
N GLU A 15 2.29 10.89 2.49
CA GLU A 15 2.31 10.18 3.78
C GLU A 15 1.18 10.67 4.72
N HIS A 16 0.68 11.90 4.52
CA HIS A 16 -0.48 12.43 5.24
C HIS A 16 -1.83 12.19 4.53
N VAL A 17 -1.84 11.82 3.24
CA VAL A 17 -3.06 11.64 2.44
C VAL A 17 -3.49 10.17 2.29
N LEU A 18 -2.69 9.21 2.77
CA LEU A 18 -3.20 7.94 3.31
C LEU A 18 -3.95 8.22 4.64
N SER A 19 -4.81 9.23 4.63
CA SER A 19 -5.56 9.71 5.78
C SER A 19 -6.52 8.61 6.22
N ARG A 20 -6.10 7.85 7.25
CA ARG A 20 -6.84 7.27 8.40
C ARG A 20 -8.34 6.94 8.27
N TYR A 21 -8.84 6.69 7.08
CA TYR A 21 -10.21 6.26 6.83
C TYR A 21 -10.13 4.95 6.09
N LEU A 22 -10.38 3.89 6.86
CA LEU A 22 -10.60 2.58 6.30
C LEU A 22 -11.73 2.67 5.29
N VAL A 23 -11.52 2.13 4.10
CA VAL A 23 -12.61 2.03 3.12
C VAL A 23 -13.69 1.08 3.65
N ARG A 24 -14.87 1.08 3.01
CA ARG A 24 -16.01 0.29 3.49
C ARG A 24 -15.65 -1.18 3.66
N GLU A 25 -14.91 -1.73 2.70
CA GLU A 25 -14.45 -3.11 2.67
C GLU A 25 -13.55 -3.44 3.86
N GLU A 26 -12.65 -2.54 4.24
CA GLU A 26 -11.74 -2.69 5.38
C GLU A 26 -12.50 -2.61 6.72
N THR A 27 -13.43 -1.66 6.84
CA THR A 27 -14.31 -1.54 8.02
C THR A 27 -15.17 -2.79 8.20
N GLU A 28 -15.69 -3.37 7.11
CA GLU A 28 -16.43 -4.63 7.16
C GLU A 28 -15.56 -5.80 7.66
N CYS A 29 -14.29 -5.85 7.27
CA CYS A 29 -13.36 -6.90 7.69
C CYS A 29 -13.05 -6.83 9.19
N ILE A 30 -12.84 -5.63 9.75
CA ILE A 30 -12.65 -5.46 11.20
C ILE A 30 -13.86 -6.01 11.96
N LYS A 31 -15.07 -5.65 11.53
CA LYS A 31 -16.32 -6.13 12.16
C LYS A 31 -16.48 -7.65 12.04
N GLN A 32 -16.25 -8.21 10.86
CA GLN A 32 -16.40 -9.64 10.59
C GLN A 32 -15.41 -10.48 11.40
N LEU A 33 -14.17 -10.01 11.51
CA LEU A 33 -13.09 -10.69 12.21
C LEU A 33 -13.05 -10.36 13.71
N LYS A 34 -13.89 -9.43 14.18
CA LYS A 34 -13.94 -8.93 15.56
C LYS A 34 -12.58 -8.42 16.04
N LEU A 35 -11.91 -7.66 15.18
CA LEU A 35 -10.60 -7.07 15.47
C LEU A 35 -10.75 -5.74 16.20
N ASP A 36 -9.72 -5.37 16.97
CA ASP A 36 -9.59 -4.03 17.51
C ASP A 36 -9.15 -3.08 16.38
N GLN A 37 -9.96 -2.06 16.12
CA GLN A 37 -9.69 -1.12 15.02
C GLN A 37 -8.44 -0.29 15.26
N ASP A 38 -8.26 0.18 16.49
CA ASP A 38 -7.14 1.07 16.83
C ASP A 38 -5.82 0.30 16.78
N GLU A 39 -5.84 -0.97 17.20
CA GLU A 39 -4.70 -1.87 17.07
C GLU A 39 -4.33 -2.12 15.60
N ILE A 40 -5.31 -2.37 14.72
CA ILE A 40 -5.05 -2.57 13.28
C ILE A 40 -4.49 -1.30 12.65
N ILE A 41 -5.07 -0.14 12.93
CA ILE A 41 -4.59 1.16 12.43
C ILE A 41 -3.16 1.42 12.89
N ALA A 42 -2.85 1.18 14.18
CA ALA A 42 -1.50 1.36 14.71
C ALA A 42 -0.46 0.45 14.05
N ASN A 43 -0.84 -0.77 13.67
CA ASN A 43 0.04 -1.71 12.96
C ASN A 43 0.13 -1.43 11.45
N MET A 44 -0.71 -0.54 10.91
CA MET A 44 -0.66 -0.09 9.51
C MET A 44 -0.04 1.29 9.36
N ASP A 45 0.44 1.89 10.46
CA ASP A 45 1.02 3.22 10.44
C ASP A 45 2.26 3.24 9.50
N PRO A 46 2.34 4.18 8.54
CA PRO A 46 3.55 4.37 7.73
C PRO A 46 4.83 4.55 8.56
N TRP A 47 4.71 5.03 9.80
CA TRP A 47 5.82 5.18 10.75
C TRP A 47 6.20 3.88 11.47
N SER A 48 5.34 2.85 11.47
CA SER A 48 5.61 1.54 12.09
C SER A 48 6.26 0.54 11.14
N GLN A 49 6.86 1.01 10.04
CA GLN A 49 7.49 0.16 9.03
C GLN A 49 8.84 -0.41 9.51
N PRO A 50 9.17 -1.67 9.16
CA PRO A 50 8.38 -2.59 8.34
C PRO A 50 7.16 -3.16 9.08
N LEU A 51 6.07 -3.39 8.36
CA LEU A 51 4.87 -4.04 8.90
C LEU A 51 5.22 -5.44 9.45
N PRO A 52 4.62 -5.85 10.59
CA PRO A 52 4.95 -7.11 11.24
C PRO A 52 4.42 -8.32 10.46
N THR A 53 5.32 -9.16 9.93
CA THR A 53 4.96 -10.32 9.08
C THR A 53 4.27 -11.45 9.83
N ASP A 54 4.50 -11.58 11.13
CA ASP A 54 3.98 -12.69 11.95
C ASP A 54 2.77 -12.28 12.80
N TYR A 55 2.29 -11.05 12.64
CA TYR A 55 1.16 -10.55 13.40
C TYR A 55 -0.17 -10.99 12.76
N LYS A 56 -0.75 -12.06 13.33
CA LYS A 56 -1.93 -12.73 12.78
C LYS A 56 -3.14 -11.81 12.56
N PRO A 57 -3.55 -10.93 13.50
CA PRO A 57 -4.68 -10.02 13.28
C PRO A 57 -4.54 -9.14 12.04
N LEU A 58 -3.34 -8.57 11.81
CA LEU A 58 -3.05 -7.79 10.60
C LEU A 58 -3.09 -8.66 9.34
N ASN A 59 -2.50 -9.86 9.38
CA ASN A 59 -2.53 -10.80 8.26
C ASN A 59 -3.98 -11.18 7.87
N ASP A 60 -4.82 -11.52 8.86
CA ASP A 60 -6.23 -11.86 8.63
C ASP A 60 -7.01 -10.66 8.07
N PHE A 61 -6.79 -9.47 8.62
CA PHE A 61 -7.38 -8.22 8.14
C PHE A 61 -7.03 -7.97 6.67
N LEU A 62 -5.75 -8.01 6.31
CA LEU A 62 -5.27 -7.75 4.95
C LEU A 62 -5.78 -8.79 3.95
N ALA A 63 -5.80 -10.07 4.33
CA ALA A 63 -6.37 -11.12 3.50
C ALA A 63 -7.87 -10.87 3.24
N CYS A 64 -8.63 -10.48 4.27
CA CYS A 64 -10.04 -10.15 4.14
C CYS A 64 -10.26 -8.92 3.24
N SER A 65 -9.54 -7.82 3.48
CA SER A 65 -9.73 -6.57 2.74
C SER A 65 -9.36 -6.74 1.27
N TRP A 66 -8.23 -7.37 0.98
CA TRP A 66 -7.81 -7.63 -0.40
C TRP A 66 -8.73 -8.60 -1.13
N LYS A 67 -9.36 -9.55 -0.43
CA LYS A 67 -10.40 -10.41 -1.00
C LYS A 67 -11.65 -9.60 -1.37
N LYS A 68 -12.13 -8.73 -0.49
CA LYS A 68 -13.29 -7.86 -0.76
C LYS A 68 -13.03 -6.87 -1.91
N LEU A 69 -11.83 -6.33 -1.97
CA LEU A 69 -11.36 -5.45 -3.06
C LEU A 69 -11.03 -6.22 -4.36
N LYS A 70 -11.25 -7.54 -4.38
CA LYS A 70 -10.97 -8.44 -5.51
C LYS A 70 -9.50 -8.46 -5.94
N MET A 71 -8.59 -8.01 -5.07
CA MET A 71 -7.15 -8.09 -5.25
C MET A 71 -6.61 -9.51 -5.01
N LEU A 72 -7.41 -10.38 -4.39
CA LEU A 72 -7.23 -11.83 -4.39
C LEU A 72 -8.29 -12.50 -5.28
N ASP A 73 -7.92 -13.56 -5.99
CA ASP A 73 -8.91 -14.45 -6.62
C ASP A 73 -9.47 -15.48 -5.64
N ASN A 74 -10.34 -16.36 -6.14
CA ASN A 74 -10.95 -17.44 -5.35
C ASN A 74 -9.94 -18.46 -4.81
N ASN A 75 -8.74 -18.54 -5.40
CA ASN A 75 -7.64 -19.38 -4.95
C ASN A 75 -6.64 -18.61 -4.07
N GLU A 76 -7.02 -17.42 -3.61
CA GLU A 76 -6.21 -16.53 -2.78
C GLU A 76 -4.90 -16.08 -3.45
N LYS A 77 -4.87 -16.09 -4.80
CA LYS A 77 -3.74 -15.56 -5.57
C LYS A 77 -3.92 -14.09 -5.86
N ILE A 78 -2.81 -13.35 -5.73
CA ILE A 78 -2.74 -11.91 -5.96
C ILE A 78 -3.05 -11.58 -7.42
N GLN A 79 -4.07 -10.74 -7.62
CA GLN A 79 -4.46 -10.17 -8.90
C GLN A 79 -3.70 -8.85 -9.11
N TRP A 80 -2.44 -8.96 -9.54
CA TRP A 80 -1.53 -7.81 -9.67
C TRP A 80 -2.07 -6.66 -10.52
N SER A 81 -2.86 -6.94 -11.56
CA SER A 81 -3.51 -5.88 -12.35
C SER A 81 -4.44 -5.01 -11.50
N ARG A 82 -5.20 -5.63 -10.58
CA ARG A 82 -6.09 -4.93 -9.65
C ARG A 82 -5.32 -4.22 -8.55
N VAL A 83 -4.28 -4.84 -8.00
CA VAL A 83 -3.38 -4.20 -7.01
C VAL A 83 -2.77 -2.93 -7.57
N LYS A 84 -2.20 -3.00 -8.79
CA LYS A 84 -1.58 -1.85 -9.45
C LYS A 84 -2.57 -0.74 -9.74
N SER A 85 -3.78 -1.10 -10.15
CA SER A 85 -4.85 -0.11 -10.37
C SER A 85 -5.28 0.54 -9.06
N TYR A 86 -5.49 -0.24 -8.00
CA TYR A 86 -5.96 0.26 -6.71
C TYR A 86 -4.92 1.19 -6.08
N LEU A 87 -3.72 0.67 -5.81
CA LEU A 87 -2.66 1.46 -5.19
C LEU A 87 -2.24 2.64 -6.08
N GLY A 88 -2.14 2.44 -7.39
CA GLY A 88 -1.81 3.52 -8.33
C GLY A 88 -2.81 4.68 -8.30
N ASN A 89 -4.11 4.39 -8.17
CA ASN A 89 -5.16 5.40 -8.05
C ASN A 89 -5.15 6.10 -6.68
N GLU A 90 -4.94 5.36 -5.60
CA GLU A 90 -4.79 5.92 -4.24
C GLU A 90 -3.61 6.89 -4.18
N PHE A 91 -2.43 6.48 -4.69
CA PHE A 91 -1.26 7.35 -4.76
C PHE A 91 -1.51 8.58 -5.64
N THR A 92 -2.08 8.40 -6.84
CA THR A 92 -2.37 9.54 -7.73
C THR A 92 -3.36 10.51 -7.08
N SER A 93 -4.40 10.01 -6.42
CA SER A 93 -5.39 10.84 -5.71
C SER A 93 -4.75 11.60 -4.55
N ALA A 94 -3.91 10.92 -3.77
CA ALA A 94 -3.16 11.53 -2.68
C ALA A 94 -2.28 12.70 -3.14
N ILE A 95 -1.61 12.50 -4.27
CA ILE A 95 -0.71 13.49 -4.86
C ILE A 95 -1.49 14.67 -5.45
N MET A 96 -2.59 14.40 -6.15
CA MET A 96 -3.48 15.46 -6.64
C MET A 96 -4.06 16.30 -5.49
N ALA A 97 -4.45 15.66 -4.39
CA ALA A 97 -4.92 16.35 -3.19
C ALA A 97 -3.85 17.23 -2.52
N ALA A 98 -2.56 16.88 -2.70
CA ALA A 98 -1.43 17.70 -2.26
C ALA A 98 -1.15 18.92 -3.19
N ASN A 99 -2.00 19.20 -4.18
CA ASN A 99 -1.89 20.33 -5.10
C ASN A 99 -0.54 20.42 -5.84
N VAL A 100 0.11 19.28 -6.11
CA VAL A 100 1.31 19.27 -6.96
C VAL A 100 0.94 19.41 -8.44
N SER A 101 1.90 19.79 -9.28
CA SER A 101 1.67 19.89 -10.71
C SER A 101 1.31 18.54 -11.34
N ALA A 102 0.50 18.56 -12.39
CA ALA A 102 0.11 17.34 -13.12
C ALA A 102 1.33 16.54 -13.63
N TYR A 103 2.41 17.23 -13.99
CA TYR A 103 3.67 16.58 -14.39
C TYR A 103 4.28 15.74 -13.24
N VAL A 104 4.30 16.28 -12.02
CA VAL A 104 4.79 15.55 -10.84
C VAL A 104 3.87 14.37 -10.53
N ALA A 105 2.54 14.54 -10.65
CA ALA A 105 1.59 13.45 -10.46
C ALA A 105 1.81 12.29 -11.44
N VAL A 106 2.06 12.59 -12.72
CA VAL A 106 2.41 11.57 -13.72
C VAL A 106 3.72 10.86 -13.38
N ALA A 107 4.77 11.62 -13.05
CA ALA A 107 6.08 11.05 -12.73
C ALA A 107 6.03 10.11 -11.51
N VAL A 108 5.30 10.48 -10.46
CA VAL A 108 5.15 9.62 -9.27
C VAL A 108 4.28 8.39 -9.58
N SER A 109 3.23 8.54 -10.40
CA SER A 109 2.42 7.40 -10.84
C SER A 109 3.25 6.37 -11.63
N GLU A 110 4.13 6.83 -12.53
CA GLU A 110 5.08 5.97 -13.24
C GLU A 110 6.09 5.31 -12.30
N MET A 111 6.64 6.08 -11.35
CA MET A 111 7.54 5.53 -10.34
C MET A 111 6.85 4.42 -9.53
N MET A 112 5.60 4.62 -9.11
CA MET A 112 4.85 3.63 -8.34
C MET A 112 4.56 2.36 -9.16
N LYS A 113 4.21 2.50 -10.44
CA LYS A 113 4.07 1.35 -11.36
C LYS A 113 5.37 0.53 -11.44
N ASN A 114 6.50 1.21 -11.60
CA ASN A 114 7.81 0.55 -11.65
C ASN A 114 8.16 -0.16 -10.32
N ILE A 115 7.83 0.44 -9.17
CA ILE A 115 8.00 -0.18 -7.86
C ILE A 115 7.17 -1.46 -7.75
N MET A 116 5.89 -1.39 -8.11
CA MET A 116 5.00 -2.56 -8.08
C MET A 116 5.45 -3.67 -9.04
N ASP A 117 5.97 -3.32 -10.22
CA ASP A 117 6.57 -4.28 -11.15
C ASP A 117 7.81 -4.96 -10.56
N THR A 118 8.67 -4.20 -9.88
CA THR A 118 9.83 -4.75 -9.16
C THR A 118 9.39 -5.73 -8.08
N CYS A 119 8.44 -5.36 -7.24
CA CYS A 119 7.95 -6.24 -6.16
C CYS A 119 7.24 -7.49 -6.69
N GLN A 120 6.49 -7.37 -7.79
CA GLN A 120 5.89 -8.53 -8.46
C GLN A 120 6.94 -9.54 -8.93
N LYS A 121 8.06 -9.08 -9.50
CA LYS A 121 9.14 -9.95 -10.02
C LYS A 121 9.90 -10.70 -8.93
N GLN A 122 9.85 -10.25 -7.68
CA GLN A 122 10.54 -10.89 -6.56
C GLN A 122 9.88 -12.20 -6.09
N ASN A 123 8.73 -12.60 -6.67
CA ASN A 123 8.01 -13.84 -6.32
C ASN A 123 7.77 -13.98 -4.80
N ILE A 124 7.41 -12.86 -4.16
CA ILE A 124 7.18 -12.77 -2.73
C ILE A 124 6.06 -13.73 -2.31
N SER A 125 6.33 -14.56 -1.30
CA SER A 125 5.37 -15.49 -0.73
C SER A 125 5.47 -15.54 0.80
N GLY A 126 4.34 -15.85 1.44
CA GLY A 126 4.20 -16.09 2.87
C GLY A 126 3.47 -17.40 3.16
N SER A 127 3.38 -17.77 4.43
CA SER A 127 2.64 -18.95 4.91
C SER A 127 1.12 -18.80 4.76
N SER A 128 0.63 -17.57 4.58
CA SER A 128 -0.76 -17.22 4.33
C SER A 128 -0.88 -16.11 3.29
N PRO A 129 -2.07 -15.90 2.69
CA PRO A 129 -2.33 -14.76 1.82
C PRO A 129 -2.04 -13.43 2.52
N GLY A 130 -2.44 -13.28 3.78
CA GLY A 130 -2.18 -12.10 4.60
C GLY A 130 -0.69 -11.80 4.75
N GLN A 131 0.10 -12.81 5.12
CA GLN A 131 1.55 -12.64 5.24
C GLN A 131 2.21 -12.32 3.89
N THR A 132 1.71 -12.91 2.79
CA THR A 132 2.17 -12.55 1.44
C THR A 132 1.91 -11.08 1.15
N ILE A 133 0.72 -10.57 1.49
CA ILE A 133 0.36 -9.16 1.33
C ILE A 133 1.27 -8.25 2.16
N VAL A 134 1.49 -8.57 3.44
CA VAL A 134 2.41 -7.79 4.29
C VAL A 134 3.79 -7.66 3.66
N LYS A 135 4.36 -8.77 3.18
CA LYS A 135 5.67 -8.77 2.52
C LYS A 135 5.68 -7.95 1.22
N ILE A 136 4.59 -7.97 0.44
CA ILE A 136 4.44 -7.13 -0.76
C ILE A 136 4.42 -5.64 -0.37
N LEU A 137 3.65 -5.27 0.65
CA LEU A 137 3.58 -3.88 1.14
C LEU A 137 4.94 -3.41 1.66
N ASN A 138 5.65 -4.25 2.43
CA ASN A 138 7.01 -3.97 2.89
C ASN A 138 7.99 -3.79 1.72
N CYS A 139 7.84 -4.57 0.63
CA CYS A 139 8.64 -4.38 -0.58
C CYS A 139 8.37 -3.02 -1.25
N ILE A 140 7.09 -2.64 -1.39
CA ILE A 140 6.69 -1.37 -2.00
C ILE A 140 7.27 -0.21 -1.19
N GLU A 141 7.16 -0.26 0.13
CA GLU A 141 7.71 0.74 1.03
C GLU A 141 9.23 0.86 0.90
N LEU A 142 9.95 -0.27 0.97
CA LEU A 142 11.40 -0.30 0.83
C LEU A 142 11.84 0.32 -0.51
N GLN A 143 11.20 -0.10 -1.61
CA GLN A 143 11.51 0.40 -2.94
C GLN A 143 11.16 1.89 -3.11
N THR A 144 10.12 2.37 -2.42
CA THR A 144 9.77 3.80 -2.39
C THR A 144 10.86 4.59 -1.70
N ARG A 145 11.32 4.16 -0.51
CA ARG A 145 12.41 4.81 0.24
C ARG A 145 13.73 4.83 -0.55
N GLU A 146 14.12 3.70 -1.14
CA GLU A 146 15.36 3.59 -1.92
C GLU A 146 15.38 4.56 -3.12
N ARG A 147 14.22 4.84 -3.71
CA ARG A 147 14.09 5.74 -4.87
C ARG A 147 13.89 7.20 -4.47
N ALA A 148 13.36 7.46 -3.29
CA ALA A 148 13.24 8.81 -2.73
C ALA A 148 14.63 9.38 -2.39
N VAL A 149 15.56 8.57 -1.90
CA VAL A 149 16.89 9.03 -1.43
C VAL A 149 17.91 9.22 -2.58
N ARG A 150 17.60 8.77 -3.80
CA ARG A 150 18.48 8.90 -5.00
C ARG A 150 18.10 10.10 -5.86
#